data_AF-A0A1H4ETT0-F1
#
_entry.id   AF-A0A1H4ETT0-F1
#
_cell.length_a   1.000
_cell.length_b   1.000
_cell.length_c   1.000
_cell.angle_alpha   90.00
_cell.angle_beta   90.00
_cell.angle_gamma   90.00
#
_symmetry.space_group_name_H-M   'P 1'
#
loop_
_entity.id
_entity.type
_entity.pdbx_description
1 polymer ?
#
loop_
_entity_poly.entity_id
_entity_poly.type
_entity_poly.pdbx_seq_one_letter_code
_entity_poly.pdbx_strand_id
1 'polypeptide(L)'
;MAWKCPKCGREFSRQNQDHYCVKPQNIDEYIAVQDEKYKPRLMEIREILRDALPDAEERISWSMPTYWKGRNIIHFAASKKHLGIYPGDEATAVFTEELSDYDVSKGTIRIPYDQPLPEALIIRIAKWCFENYSK
;
A
#
# COMPACT_ATOMS: atom_id res chain seq x y z
N MET A 1 16.15 11.29 -28.98
CA MET A 1 14.72 11.69 -29.05
C MET A 1 14.06 11.32 -27.74
N ALA A 2 13.38 12.25 -27.08
CA ALA A 2 12.62 11.95 -25.87
C ALA A 2 11.31 11.24 -26.24
N TRP A 3 10.94 10.20 -25.51
CA TRP A 3 9.63 9.57 -25.63
C TRP A 3 8.64 10.25 -24.70
N LYS A 4 7.44 10.56 -25.19
CA LYS A 4 6.38 11.24 -24.44
C LYS A 4 5.35 10.22 -23.95
N CYS A 5 5.08 10.13 -22.62
CA CYS A 5 4.03 9.24 -22.09
C CYS A 5 2.69 9.62 -22.75
N PRO A 6 2.00 8.71 -23.46
CA PRO A 6 0.70 9.01 -24.03
C PRO A 6 -0.37 9.25 -22.95
N LYS A 7 -0.13 8.78 -21.71
CA LYS A 7 -1.05 8.96 -20.57
C LYS A 7 -0.87 10.27 -19.79
N CYS A 8 0.33 10.86 -19.74
CA CYS A 8 0.56 12.12 -18.98
C CYS A 8 1.35 13.20 -19.70
N GLY A 9 1.84 12.95 -20.90
CA GLY A 9 2.58 13.94 -21.67
C GLY A 9 3.98 14.26 -21.16
N ARG A 10 4.47 13.64 -20.09
CA ARG A 10 5.87 13.82 -19.65
C ARG A 10 6.86 13.13 -20.58
N GLU A 11 8.04 13.71 -20.68
CA GLU A 11 9.12 13.26 -21.55
C GLU A 11 10.15 12.44 -20.78
N PHE A 12 10.58 11.32 -21.37
CA PHE A 12 11.55 10.40 -20.78
C PHE A 12 12.64 10.04 -21.79
N SER A 13 13.82 9.69 -21.28
CA SER A 13 14.96 9.30 -22.10
C SER A 13 14.82 7.90 -22.69
N ARG A 14 13.98 7.04 -22.09
CA ARG A 14 13.71 5.67 -22.55
C ARG A 14 12.25 5.53 -22.99
N GLN A 15 12.03 4.83 -24.11
CA GLN A 15 10.69 4.45 -24.54
C GLN A 15 10.06 3.50 -23.53
N ASN A 16 8.76 3.67 -23.27
CA ASN A 16 8.00 2.88 -22.30
C ASN A 16 8.66 2.82 -20.91
N GLN A 17 9.34 3.89 -20.50
CA GLN A 17 9.90 3.98 -19.17
C GLN A 17 8.79 3.83 -18.13
N ASP A 18 8.96 2.95 -17.16
CA ASP A 18 8.06 2.85 -16.02
C ASP A 18 8.09 4.16 -15.25
N HIS A 19 6.92 4.78 -15.11
CA HIS A 19 6.73 5.99 -14.33
C HIS A 19 5.25 6.16 -14.03
N TYR A 20 4.96 7.04 -13.09
CA TYR A 20 3.63 7.18 -12.57
C TYR A 20 2.87 8.33 -13.24
N CYS A 21 2.19 8.08 -14.37
CA CYS A 21 1.65 9.12 -15.28
C CYS A 21 0.67 10.10 -14.57
N VAL A 22 -0.21 9.65 -13.66
CA VAL A 22 -1.13 10.51 -12.89
C VAL A 22 -0.53 10.80 -11.51
N LYS A 23 -1.01 11.76 -10.71
CA LYS A 23 -0.73 11.83 -9.26
C LYS A 23 -2.05 11.69 -8.51
N PRO A 24 -2.31 10.64 -7.72
CA PRO A 24 -3.65 10.39 -7.24
C PRO A 24 -3.88 11.32 -6.07
N GLN A 25 -5.06 11.90 -6.01
CA GLN A 25 -5.42 12.78 -4.90
C GLN A 25 -5.93 11.96 -3.71
N ASN A 26 -6.48 10.78 -3.97
CA ASN A 26 -7.10 9.88 -3.00
C ASN A 26 -6.88 8.41 -3.37
N ILE A 27 -7.31 7.50 -2.49
CA ILE A 27 -7.14 6.05 -2.67
C ILE A 27 -7.93 5.52 -3.87
N ASP A 28 -9.14 6.05 -4.12
CA ASP A 28 -9.95 5.67 -5.29
C ASP A 28 -9.21 5.91 -6.61
N GLU A 29 -8.64 7.10 -6.78
CA GLU A 29 -7.83 7.45 -7.94
C GLU A 29 -6.57 6.59 -8.03
N TYR A 30 -5.93 6.28 -6.90
CA TYR A 30 -4.76 5.39 -6.88
C TYR A 30 -5.13 4.01 -7.43
N ILE A 31 -6.26 3.43 -7.00
CA ILE A 31 -6.72 2.11 -7.44
C ILE A 31 -7.17 2.17 -8.91
N ALA A 32 -7.90 3.22 -9.32
CA ALA A 32 -8.43 3.36 -10.67
C ALA A 32 -7.34 3.33 -11.76
N VAL A 33 -6.16 3.89 -11.47
CA VAL A 33 -5.04 3.95 -12.43
C VAL A 33 -4.16 2.69 -12.45
N GLN A 34 -4.36 1.72 -11.56
CA GLN A 34 -3.61 0.47 -11.59
C GLN A 34 -4.09 -0.45 -12.72
N ASP A 35 -3.25 -1.43 -13.09
CA ASP A 35 -3.69 -2.52 -13.95
C ASP A 35 -4.88 -3.26 -13.32
N GLU A 36 -5.85 -3.65 -14.16
CA GLU A 36 -7.08 -4.34 -13.73
C GLU A 36 -6.82 -5.55 -12.82
N LYS A 37 -5.73 -6.29 -13.07
CA LYS A 37 -5.35 -7.46 -12.26
C LYS A 37 -5.00 -7.13 -10.80
N TYR A 38 -4.61 -5.91 -10.47
CA TYR A 38 -4.26 -5.52 -9.09
C TYR A 38 -5.42 -4.87 -8.33
N LYS A 39 -6.41 -4.33 -9.04
CA LYS A 39 -7.52 -3.58 -8.42
C LYS A 39 -8.30 -4.39 -7.39
N PRO A 40 -8.68 -5.66 -7.63
CA PRO A 40 -9.41 -6.45 -6.64
C PRO A 40 -8.64 -6.57 -5.32
N ARG A 41 -7.34 -6.89 -5.38
CA ARG A 41 -6.51 -7.03 -4.18
C ARG A 41 -6.32 -5.70 -3.44
N LEU A 42 -6.28 -4.58 -4.16
CA LEU A 42 -6.19 -3.24 -3.54
C LEU A 42 -7.50 -2.80 -2.89
N MET A 43 -8.64 -3.17 -3.47
CA MET A 43 -9.95 -2.94 -2.85
C MET A 43 -10.10 -3.78 -1.58
N GLU A 44 -9.72 -5.05 -1.63
CA GLU A 44 -9.76 -5.99 -0.49
C GLU A 44 -8.95 -5.47 0.70
N ILE A 45 -7.68 -5.09 0.51
CA ILE A 45 -6.88 -4.52 1.60
C ILE A 45 -7.43 -3.18 2.11
N ARG A 46 -7.99 -2.34 1.22
CA ARG A 46 -8.60 -1.08 1.64
C ARG A 46 -9.79 -1.36 2.55
N GLU A 47 -10.67 -2.29 2.20
CA GLU A 47 -11.84 -2.66 3.01
C GLU A 47 -11.41 -3.19 4.39
N ILE A 48 -10.47 -4.13 4.44
CA ILE A 48 -9.93 -4.67 5.70
C ILE A 48 -9.41 -3.55 6.61
N LEU A 49 -8.63 -2.62 6.04
CA LEU A 49 -8.06 -1.52 6.82
C LEU A 49 -9.09 -0.48 7.24
N ARG A 50 -10.10 -0.21 6.40
CA ARG A 50 -11.18 0.74 6.71
C ARG A 50 -12.02 0.23 7.87
N ASP A 51 -12.32 -1.06 7.88
CA ASP A 51 -13.09 -1.71 8.95
C ASP A 51 -12.26 -1.83 10.24
N ALA A 52 -10.94 -2.07 10.12
CA ALA A 52 -10.04 -2.12 11.26
C ALA A 52 -9.78 -0.74 11.89
N LEU A 53 -9.81 0.33 11.09
CA LEU A 53 -9.41 1.69 11.46
C LEU A 53 -10.51 2.74 11.16
N PRO A 54 -11.71 2.62 11.74
CA PRO A 54 -12.84 3.51 11.42
C PRO A 54 -12.57 4.99 11.75
N ASP A 55 -11.62 5.26 12.65
CA ASP A 55 -11.26 6.62 13.08
C ASP A 55 -10.06 7.23 12.32
N ALA A 56 -9.48 6.48 11.37
CA ALA A 56 -8.36 6.94 10.55
C ALA A 56 -8.84 7.57 9.23
N GLU A 57 -8.16 8.62 8.80
CA GLU A 57 -8.38 9.28 7.51
C GLU A 57 -7.65 8.54 6.39
N GLU A 58 -8.34 8.28 5.28
CA GLU A 58 -7.73 7.81 4.04
C GLU A 58 -7.07 8.97 3.27
N ARG A 59 -5.81 8.81 2.87
CA ARG A 59 -5.10 9.80 2.05
C ARG A 59 -4.01 9.18 1.19
N ILE A 60 -3.37 10.02 0.37
CA ILE A 60 -2.14 9.65 -0.33
C ILE A 60 -0.93 10.27 0.40
N SER A 61 0.02 9.44 0.82
CA SER A 61 1.30 9.86 1.38
C SER A 61 2.42 9.04 0.77
N TRP A 62 3.54 9.69 0.43
CA TRP A 62 4.66 9.05 -0.28
C TRP A 62 4.23 8.30 -1.56
N SER A 63 3.20 8.81 -2.24
CA SER A 63 2.57 8.20 -3.42
C SER A 63 1.85 6.87 -3.17
N MET A 64 1.49 6.57 -1.92
CA MET A 64 0.81 5.34 -1.51
C MET A 64 -0.50 5.66 -0.79
N PRO A 65 -1.55 4.84 -0.99
CA PRO A 65 -2.67 4.73 -0.07
C PRO A 65 -2.21 4.62 1.38
N THR A 66 -2.78 5.47 2.23
CA THR A 66 -2.34 5.64 3.62
C THR A 66 -3.55 5.86 4.53
N TYR A 67 -3.55 5.16 5.66
CA TYR A 67 -4.41 5.48 6.80
C TYR A 67 -3.66 6.39 7.77
N TRP A 68 -4.30 7.48 8.19
CA TRP A 68 -3.67 8.54 8.97
C TRP A 68 -4.51 8.96 10.18
N LYS A 69 -3.85 9.22 11.31
CA LYS A 69 -4.48 9.81 12.51
C LYS A 69 -3.44 10.61 13.28
N GLY A 70 -3.29 11.90 12.97
CA GLY A 70 -2.20 12.74 13.50
C GLY A 70 -0.83 12.41 12.88
N ARG A 71 -0.56 11.12 12.68
CA ARG A 71 0.62 10.54 12.01
C ARG A 71 0.21 9.44 11.03
N ASN A 72 1.15 9.03 10.18
CA ASN A 72 0.93 7.90 9.29
C ASN A 72 0.81 6.61 10.12
N ILE A 73 -0.28 5.87 9.94
CA ILE A 73 -0.55 4.64 10.69
C ILE A 73 -0.07 3.43 9.91
N ILE A 74 -0.54 3.29 8.67
CA ILE A 74 -0.19 2.18 7.80
C ILE A 74 -0.40 2.57 6.34
N HIS A 75 0.45 2.04 5.46
CA HIS A 75 0.35 2.24 4.02
C HIS A 75 0.18 0.92 3.29
N PHE A 76 -0.34 0.97 2.07
CA PHE A 76 -0.29 -0.16 1.14
C PHE A 76 -0.03 0.31 -0.29
N ALA A 77 0.57 -0.53 -1.12
CA ALA A 77 0.84 -0.22 -2.52
C ALA A 77 0.91 -1.47 -3.40
N ALA A 78 0.54 -1.30 -4.67
CA ALA A 78 0.74 -2.33 -5.69
C ALA A 78 2.20 -2.38 -6.16
N SER A 79 2.78 -3.57 -6.14
CA SER A 79 4.02 -3.91 -6.85
C SER A 79 3.74 -4.90 -7.97
N LYS A 80 4.72 -5.17 -8.85
CA LYS A 80 4.55 -6.11 -9.98
C LYS A 80 4.21 -7.54 -9.58
N LYS A 81 4.69 -8.00 -8.40
CA LYS A 81 4.58 -9.39 -7.94
C LYS A 81 3.82 -9.58 -6.62
N HIS A 82 3.61 -8.52 -5.87
CA HIS A 82 3.03 -8.58 -4.54
C HIS A 82 2.25 -7.30 -4.21
N LEU A 83 1.36 -7.41 -3.23
CA LEU A 83 0.86 -6.28 -2.47
C LEU A 83 1.89 -5.93 -1.38
N GLY A 84 2.34 -4.67 -1.34
CA GLY A 84 3.17 -4.17 -0.26
C GLY A 84 2.30 -3.58 0.85
N ILE A 85 2.57 -3.96 2.10
CA ILE A 85 2.01 -3.34 3.30
C ILE A 85 3.16 -2.74 4.11
N TYR A 86 3.00 -1.51 4.57
CA TYR A 86 4.05 -0.75 5.23
C TYR A 86 3.55 -0.26 6.61
N PRO A 87 3.65 -1.12 7.64
CA PRO A 87 3.21 -0.79 8.99
C PRO A 87 4.32 -0.13 9.84
N GLY A 88 5.51 0.09 9.27
CA GLY A 88 6.66 0.62 10.01
C GLY A 88 7.48 -0.46 10.73
N ASP A 89 8.70 -0.07 11.11
CA ASP A 89 9.74 -1.00 11.57
C ASP A 89 9.35 -1.71 12.87
N GLU A 90 8.79 -0.96 13.82
CA GLU A 90 8.38 -1.49 15.12
C GLU A 90 7.28 -2.53 14.97
N ALA A 91 6.29 -2.29 14.10
CA ALA A 91 5.23 -3.25 13.83
C ALA A 91 5.79 -4.54 13.21
N THR A 92 6.68 -4.44 12.21
CA THR A 92 7.31 -5.63 11.64
C THR A 92 8.13 -6.42 12.66
N ALA A 93 8.73 -5.75 13.65
CA ALA A 93 9.46 -6.42 14.72
C ALA A 93 8.52 -7.12 15.71
N VAL A 94 7.41 -6.48 16.11
CA VAL A 94 6.42 -7.06 17.04
C VAL A 94 5.76 -8.31 16.47
N PHE A 95 5.45 -8.32 15.18
CA PHE A 95 4.74 -9.43 14.52
C PHE A 95 5.68 -10.42 13.82
N THR A 96 6.98 -10.42 14.14
CA THR A 96 7.99 -11.23 13.42
C THR A 96 7.64 -12.71 13.33
N GLU A 97 7.22 -13.33 14.44
CA GLU A 97 6.89 -14.76 14.47
C GLU A 97 5.70 -15.11 13.57
N GLU A 98 4.69 -14.25 13.55
CA GLU A 98 3.45 -14.46 12.78
C GLU A 98 3.63 -14.14 11.29
N LEU A 99 4.72 -13.44 10.97
CA LEU A 99 5.13 -13.07 9.62
C LEU A 99 6.14 -14.03 9.00
N SER A 100 6.47 -15.15 9.67
CA SER A 100 7.52 -16.09 9.24
C SER A 100 7.31 -16.67 7.84
N ASP A 101 6.06 -16.74 7.38
CA ASP A 101 5.68 -17.31 6.09
C ASP A 101 5.68 -16.27 4.94
N TYR A 102 5.97 -15.00 5.25
CA TYR A 102 5.96 -13.90 4.27
C TYR A 102 7.35 -13.31 4.03
N ASP A 103 7.53 -12.71 2.87
CA ASP A 103 8.72 -11.89 2.59
C ASP A 103 8.58 -10.55 3.34
N VAL A 104 9.36 -10.42 4.42
CA VAL A 104 9.38 -9.23 5.28
C VAL A 104 10.77 -8.61 5.29
N SER A 105 10.79 -7.29 5.19
CA SER A 105 11.97 -6.47 5.48
C SER A 105 11.60 -5.38 6.48
N LYS A 106 12.59 -4.62 6.94
CA LYS A 106 12.39 -3.50 7.89
C LYS A 106 11.23 -2.58 7.42
N GLY A 107 10.12 -2.60 8.15
CA GLY A 107 8.92 -1.80 7.88
C GLY A 107 8.10 -2.17 6.65
N THR A 108 8.32 -3.34 6.03
CA THR A 108 7.61 -3.78 4.82
C THR A 108 7.24 -5.26 4.88
N ILE A 109 5.99 -5.56 4.56
CA ILE A 109 5.47 -6.91 4.37
C ILE A 109 5.07 -7.06 2.90
N ARG A 110 5.51 -8.11 2.23
CA ARG A 110 5.19 -8.40 0.82
C ARG A 110 4.30 -9.63 0.74
N ILE A 111 3.07 -9.44 0.31
CA ILE A 111 2.09 -10.52 0.17
C ILE A 111 1.94 -10.85 -1.32
N PRO A 112 2.38 -12.03 -1.77
CA PRO A 112 2.19 -12.47 -3.16
C PRO A 112 0.72 -12.45 -3.58
N TYR A 113 0.44 -12.07 -4.83
CA TYR A 113 -0.95 -12.00 -5.33
C TYR A 113 -1.61 -13.38 -5.52
N ASP A 114 -0.82 -14.44 -5.58
CA ASP A 114 -1.29 -15.83 -5.69
C ASP A 114 -1.63 -16.48 -4.33
N GLN A 115 -1.47 -15.73 -3.23
CA GLN A 115 -1.84 -16.14 -1.88
C GLN A 115 -3.02 -15.30 -1.36
N PRO A 116 -3.91 -15.87 -0.52
CA PRO A 116 -4.96 -15.09 0.14
C PRO A 116 -4.37 -14.04 1.09
N LEU A 117 -5.12 -12.98 1.38
CA LEU A 117 -4.70 -12.04 2.42
C LEU A 117 -4.85 -12.69 3.81
N PRO A 118 -3.84 -12.59 4.69
CA PRO A 118 -3.96 -12.98 6.09
C PRO A 118 -4.73 -11.90 6.86
N GLU A 119 -6.02 -11.77 6.57
CA GLU A 119 -6.90 -10.70 7.06
C GLU A 119 -6.78 -10.49 8.58
N ALA A 120 -6.88 -11.56 9.38
CA ALA A 120 -6.77 -11.48 10.83
C ALA A 120 -5.41 -10.93 11.33
N LEU A 121 -4.32 -11.21 10.62
CA LEU A 121 -3.00 -10.66 10.95
C LEU A 121 -2.92 -9.19 10.55
N ILE A 122 -3.42 -8.83 9.37
CA ILE A 122 -3.46 -7.44 8.88
C ILE A 122 -4.25 -6.55 9.83
N ILE A 123 -5.42 -7.00 10.30
CA ILE A 123 -6.25 -6.26 11.26
C ILE A 123 -5.48 -6.02 12.57
N ARG A 124 -4.80 -7.04 13.11
CA ARG A 124 -4.03 -6.89 14.35
C ARG A 124 -2.85 -5.94 14.18
N ILE A 125 -2.12 -6.04 13.07
CA ILE A 125 -1.04 -5.10 12.74
C ILE A 125 -1.59 -3.68 12.64
N ALA A 126 -2.68 -3.46 11.89
CA ALA A 126 -3.27 -2.14 11.70
C ALA A 126 -3.71 -1.51 13.03
N LYS A 127 -4.41 -2.26 13.88
CA LYS A 127 -4.84 -1.79 15.21
C LYS A 127 -3.65 -1.48 16.11
N TRP A 128 -2.64 -2.35 16.13
CA TRP A 128 -1.42 -2.10 16.88
C TRP A 128 -0.71 -0.82 16.41
N CYS A 129 -0.57 -0.60 15.09
CA CYS A 129 -0.02 0.62 14.52
C CYS A 129 -0.84 1.85 14.94
N PHE A 130 -2.18 1.75 14.92
CA PHE A 130 -3.05 2.85 15.34
C PHE A 130 -2.79 3.22 16.80
N GLU A 131 -2.86 2.24 17.71
CA GLU A 131 -2.64 2.43 19.14
C GLU A 131 -1.27 3.02 19.48
N ASN A 132 -0.22 2.69 18.70
CA ASN A 132 1.14 3.11 18.99
C ASN A 132 1.58 4.37 18.25
N TYR A 133 1.01 4.68 17.08
CA TYR A 133 1.40 5.83 16.27
C TYR A 133 0.42 6.99 16.33
N SER A 134 -0.82 6.79 16.76
CA SER A 134 -1.82 7.87 16.87
C SER A 134 -1.70 8.71 18.15
N LYS A 135 -0.59 8.58 18.88
CA LYS A 135 -0.28 9.33 20.10
C LYS A 135 0.37 10.69 19.83
#